data_AF-A0A954C9P8-F1
#
_entry.id   AF-A0A954C9P8-F1
#
_cell.length_a   1.000
_cell.length_b   1.000
_cell.length_c   1.000
_cell.angle_alpha   90.00
_cell.angle_beta   90.00
_cell.angle_gamma   90.00
#
_symmetry.space_group_name_H-M   'P 1'
#
loop_
_entity.id
_entity.type
_entity.pdbx_description
1 polymer ?
#
loop_
_entity_poly.entity_id
_entity_poly.type
_entity_poly.pdbx_seq_one_letter_code
_entity_poly.pdbx_strand_id
1 'polypeptide(L)'
;MSASAPIRPRRSVLYMPASRASALEKAKSLAADALIFDLEDAVAPDAKDAARDQACAAAASGAYGRREIVIRANGLNTPWGYADLAAIAQSGAHAALLPKVESAAMLAQAAQVLDEAGAPAEMALWAMVETPLAMLQIQDIARAPRLACLVMGTSDLAKDLNAVHTPDRLPFVTGLGLCLLAARAYGLAILDGVHLNLGDDAEFDAHCRQGREMGFDGKTLIHPKQVEPANAAFGPSDAQVDEARRIIAAHAEAEAKGQGVVLLDGKLIENLHVVGAHRTVALAEAIAALAA
;
A
#
# COMPACT_ATOMS: atom_id res chain seq x y z
N MET A 1 -26.99 0.81 -2.29
CA MET A 1 -25.56 1.12 -2.12
C MET A 1 -24.96 -0.01 -1.30
N SER A 2 -24.12 -0.85 -1.90
CA SER A 2 -23.36 -1.85 -1.13
C SER A 2 -22.53 -1.08 -0.10
N ALA A 3 -22.54 -1.50 1.17
CA ALA A 3 -21.61 -0.96 2.15
C ALA A 3 -20.20 -1.06 1.55
N SER A 4 -19.50 0.06 1.39
CA SER A 4 -18.14 0.03 0.88
C SER A 4 -17.29 -0.73 1.90
N ALA A 5 -16.37 -1.58 1.43
CA ALA A 5 -15.44 -2.24 2.32
C ALA A 5 -14.75 -1.21 3.25
N PRO A 6 -14.50 -1.54 4.52
CA PRO A 6 -13.88 -0.62 5.46
C PRO A 6 -12.52 -0.16 4.93
N ILE A 7 -12.26 1.15 4.98
CA ILE A 7 -11.00 1.74 4.53
C ILE A 7 -9.88 1.27 5.47
N ARG A 8 -8.84 0.65 4.91
CA ARG A 8 -7.57 0.41 5.59
C ARG A 8 -6.60 1.55 5.25
N PRO A 9 -6.17 2.37 6.22
CA PRO A 9 -5.14 3.38 5.97
C PRO A 9 -3.83 2.70 5.56
N ARG A 10 -3.13 3.28 4.58
CA ARG A 10 -1.83 2.77 4.09
C ARG A 10 -0.86 3.92 3.81
N ARG A 11 -0.95 5.02 4.56
CA ARG A 11 -0.15 6.24 4.36
C ARG A 11 1.35 5.96 4.45
N SER A 12 1.71 5.13 5.42
CA SER A 12 3.07 4.66 5.68
C SER A 12 3.09 3.14 5.76
N VAL A 13 3.88 2.52 4.87
CA VAL A 13 4.04 1.06 4.83
C VAL A 13 5.52 0.73 4.97
N LEU A 14 5.94 0.30 6.16
CA LEU A 14 7.35 0.17 6.51
C LEU A 14 7.87 -1.25 6.31
N TYR A 15 8.94 -1.39 5.52
CA TYR A 15 9.70 -2.64 5.42
C TYR A 15 10.48 -2.92 6.70
N MET A 16 10.34 -4.15 7.20
CA MET A 16 11.01 -4.67 8.37
C MET A 16 11.70 -5.99 8.00
N PRO A 17 13.04 -6.06 8.01
CA PRO A 17 13.74 -7.32 7.74
C PRO A 17 13.37 -8.37 8.78
N ALA A 18 12.76 -9.46 8.34
CA ALA A 18 12.24 -10.50 9.23
C ALA A 18 13.35 -11.21 10.01
N SER A 19 14.57 -11.26 9.46
CA SER A 19 15.76 -11.84 10.09
C SER A 19 16.29 -11.07 11.31
N ARG A 20 15.79 -9.85 11.57
CA ARG A 20 16.24 -9.01 12.69
C ARG A 20 15.17 -8.88 13.77
N ALA A 21 15.31 -9.69 14.83
CA ALA A 21 14.39 -9.66 15.97
C ALA A 21 14.21 -8.25 16.58
N SER A 22 15.30 -7.49 16.72
CA SER A 22 15.23 -6.11 17.24
C SER A 22 14.43 -5.17 16.34
N ALA A 23 14.42 -5.39 15.02
CA ALA A 23 13.60 -4.62 14.10
C ALA A 23 12.11 -4.96 14.31
N LEU A 24 11.77 -6.25 14.36
CA LEU A 24 10.39 -6.70 14.60
C LEU A 24 9.84 -6.25 15.95
N GLU A 25 10.66 -6.23 17.00
CA GLU A 25 10.29 -5.65 18.31
C GLU A 25 10.05 -4.14 18.21
N LYS A 26 10.94 -3.41 17.53
CA LYS A 26 10.77 -1.95 17.35
C LYS A 26 9.49 -1.61 16.59
N ALA A 27 9.11 -2.43 15.61
CA ALA A 27 7.92 -2.21 14.78
C ALA A 27 6.62 -2.09 15.60
N LYS A 28 6.52 -2.79 16.74
CA LYS A 28 5.32 -2.78 17.60
C LYS A 28 4.95 -1.36 18.08
N SER A 29 5.93 -0.48 18.24
CA SER A 29 5.72 0.88 18.74
C SER A 29 5.70 1.96 17.65
N LEU A 30 5.88 1.61 16.37
CA LEU A 30 5.96 2.61 15.29
C LEU A 30 4.57 3.02 14.83
N ALA A 31 4.35 4.30 14.56
CA ALA A 31 3.08 4.81 14.05
C ALA A 31 2.86 4.52 12.55
N ALA A 32 3.42 3.41 12.03
CA ALA A 32 3.20 2.99 10.66
C ALA A 32 1.79 2.40 10.51
N ASP A 33 1.11 2.69 9.41
CA ASP A 33 -0.22 2.14 9.13
C ASP A 33 -0.15 0.64 8.81
N ALA A 34 0.91 0.25 8.08
CA ALA A 34 1.19 -1.15 7.73
C ALA A 34 2.68 -1.49 7.87
N LEU A 35 2.96 -2.77 8.05
CA LEU A 35 4.30 -3.34 8.17
C LEU A 35 4.48 -4.45 7.16
N ILE A 36 5.59 -4.44 6.43
CA ILE A 36 6.00 -5.53 5.55
C ILE A 36 7.15 -6.29 6.22
N PHE A 37 6.91 -7.53 6.63
CA PHE A 37 7.99 -8.42 7.08
C PHE A 37 8.67 -9.00 5.84
N ASP A 38 9.93 -8.62 5.66
CA ASP A 38 10.66 -8.87 4.43
C ASP A 38 11.47 -10.17 4.50
N LEU A 39 11.18 -11.09 3.58
CA LEU A 39 11.93 -12.33 3.35
C LEU A 39 12.84 -12.25 2.13
N GLU A 40 12.79 -11.16 1.34
CA GLU A 40 13.50 -11.04 0.06
C GLU A 40 14.85 -10.33 0.24
N ASP A 41 15.06 -9.14 -0.34
CA ASP A 41 16.39 -8.55 -0.50
C ASP A 41 17.12 -8.28 0.82
N ALA A 42 16.37 -8.04 1.91
CA ALA A 42 16.97 -7.76 3.21
C ALA A 42 17.40 -9.03 3.99
N VAL A 43 17.28 -10.22 3.39
CA VAL A 43 17.62 -11.51 4.02
C VAL A 43 18.63 -12.27 3.17
N ALA A 44 19.73 -12.67 3.80
CA ALA A 44 20.75 -13.50 3.16
C ALA A 44 20.21 -14.92 2.83
N PRO A 45 20.68 -15.59 1.76
CA PRO A 45 20.15 -16.89 1.32
C PRO A 45 20.13 -17.98 2.40
N ASP A 46 21.15 -18.05 3.25
CA ASP A 46 21.30 -19.01 4.35
C ASP A 46 20.38 -18.72 5.55
N ALA A 47 19.86 -17.50 5.64
CA ALA A 47 18.95 -17.06 6.69
C ALA A 47 17.46 -17.10 6.27
N LYS A 48 17.14 -17.49 5.03
CA LYS A 48 15.77 -17.41 4.48
C LYS A 48 14.76 -18.24 5.28
N ASP A 49 15.10 -19.47 5.62
CA ASP A 49 14.19 -20.38 6.34
C ASP A 49 13.93 -19.87 7.76
N ALA A 50 14.99 -19.48 8.50
CA ALA A 50 14.84 -18.90 9.83
C ALA A 50 14.05 -17.58 9.80
N ALA A 51 14.27 -16.73 8.79
CA ALA A 51 13.52 -15.50 8.61
C ALA A 51 12.04 -15.75 8.31
N ARG A 52 11.72 -16.79 7.53
CA ARG A 52 10.33 -17.22 7.24
C ARG A 52 9.61 -17.60 8.52
N ASP A 53 10.21 -18.46 9.32
CA ASP A 53 9.65 -18.89 10.61
C ASP A 53 9.42 -17.69 11.53
N GLN A 54 10.39 -16.78 11.58
CA GLN A 54 10.32 -15.57 12.39
C GLN A 54 9.23 -14.60 11.92
N ALA A 55 9.08 -14.38 10.61
CA ALA A 55 8.02 -13.53 10.05
C ALA A 55 6.64 -14.10 10.37
N CYS A 56 6.46 -15.42 10.21
CA CYS A 56 5.19 -16.08 10.48
C CYS A 56 4.84 -16.04 11.98
N ALA A 57 5.80 -16.32 12.85
CA ALA A 57 5.61 -16.21 14.30
C ALA A 57 5.26 -14.78 14.73
N ALA A 58 5.92 -13.78 14.13
CA ALA A 58 5.62 -12.38 14.40
C ALA A 58 4.19 -12.02 13.96
N ALA A 59 3.78 -12.38 12.75
CA ALA A 59 2.43 -12.13 12.25
C ALA A 59 1.35 -12.78 13.12
N ALA A 60 1.58 -14.03 13.54
CA ALA A 60 0.66 -14.79 14.38
C ALA A 60 0.55 -14.27 15.83
N SER A 61 1.51 -13.46 16.29
CA SER A 61 1.60 -13.04 17.70
C SER A 61 0.47 -12.11 18.17
N GLY A 62 -0.19 -11.41 17.24
CA GLY A 62 -1.14 -10.34 17.57
C GLY A 62 -0.51 -9.08 18.21
N ALA A 63 0.83 -9.00 18.28
CA ALA A 63 1.54 -7.96 19.02
C ALA A 63 1.61 -6.59 18.32
N TYR A 64 1.09 -6.49 17.10
CA TYR A 64 1.20 -5.29 16.25
C TYR A 64 -0.06 -4.40 16.25
N GLY A 65 -1.02 -4.70 17.13
CA GLY A 65 -2.27 -3.96 17.27
C GLY A 65 -3.11 -4.05 15.99
N ARG A 66 -3.66 -2.92 15.54
CA ARG A 66 -4.55 -2.85 14.37
C ARG A 66 -3.82 -2.65 13.04
N ARG A 67 -2.48 -2.61 13.05
CA ARG A 67 -1.67 -2.40 11.84
C ARG A 67 -1.90 -3.53 10.85
N GLU A 68 -1.89 -3.19 9.57
CA GLU A 68 -1.92 -4.21 8.52
C GLU A 68 -0.55 -4.89 8.43
N ILE A 69 -0.54 -6.21 8.57
CA ILE A 69 0.67 -7.04 8.52
C ILE A 69 0.73 -7.74 7.17
N VAL A 70 1.80 -7.49 6.44
CA VAL A 70 2.09 -8.06 5.13
C VAL A 70 3.42 -8.80 5.22
N ILE A 71 3.56 -9.93 4.54
CA ILE A 71 4.84 -10.62 4.43
C ILE A 71 5.26 -10.59 2.96
N ARG A 72 6.45 -10.05 2.67
CA ARG A 72 7.04 -10.11 1.32
C ARG A 72 7.75 -11.44 1.15
N ALA A 73 7.24 -12.25 0.23
CA ALA A 73 7.86 -13.52 -0.16
C ALA A 73 9.07 -13.27 -1.09
N ASN A 74 9.90 -14.28 -1.28
CA ASN A 74 10.84 -14.29 -2.39
C ASN A 74 10.11 -14.50 -3.73
N GLY A 75 10.77 -14.13 -4.84
CA GLY A 75 10.22 -14.36 -6.17
C GLY A 75 9.91 -15.83 -6.45
N LEU A 76 8.83 -16.08 -7.20
CA LEU A 76 8.38 -17.44 -7.55
C LEU A 76 9.40 -18.23 -8.39
N ASN A 77 10.32 -17.53 -9.05
CA ASN A 77 11.44 -18.11 -9.79
C ASN A 77 12.64 -18.50 -8.91
N THR A 78 12.54 -18.32 -7.59
CA THR A 78 13.58 -18.68 -6.63
C THR A 78 13.23 -19.99 -5.90
N PRO A 79 14.21 -20.68 -5.29
CA PRO A 79 13.94 -21.88 -4.49
C PRO A 79 13.03 -21.65 -3.27
N TRP A 80 12.86 -20.40 -2.83
CA TRP A 80 12.15 -20.08 -1.58
C TRP A 80 10.69 -19.66 -1.79
N GLY A 81 10.34 -19.07 -2.95
CA GLY A 81 9.06 -18.37 -3.14
C GLY A 81 7.81 -19.21 -2.84
N TYR A 82 7.76 -20.46 -3.30
CA TYR A 82 6.63 -21.36 -3.02
C TYR A 82 6.53 -21.74 -1.54
N ALA A 83 7.66 -22.03 -0.89
CA ALA A 83 7.70 -22.35 0.53
C ALA A 83 7.31 -21.14 1.39
N ASP A 84 7.72 -19.93 0.98
CA ASP A 84 7.31 -18.68 1.62
C ASP A 84 5.79 -18.51 1.56
N LEU A 85 5.17 -18.64 0.37
CA LEU A 85 3.71 -18.52 0.23
C LEU A 85 2.95 -19.54 1.07
N ALA A 86 3.39 -20.81 1.05
CA ALA A 86 2.76 -21.85 1.85
C ALA A 86 2.82 -21.56 3.35
N ALA A 87 3.93 -20.99 3.84
CA ALA A 87 4.04 -20.58 5.25
C ALA A 87 3.19 -19.33 5.56
N ILE A 88 3.18 -18.34 4.66
CA ILE A 88 2.39 -17.11 4.81
C ILE A 88 0.90 -17.45 4.92
N ALA A 89 0.40 -18.43 4.17
CA ALA A 89 -0.99 -18.89 4.22
C ALA A 89 -1.48 -19.21 5.65
N GLN A 90 -0.59 -19.69 6.52
CA GLN A 90 -0.89 -20.09 7.91
C GLN A 90 -0.44 -19.06 8.96
N SER A 91 0.14 -17.93 8.54
CA SER A 91 0.80 -16.97 9.43
C SER A 91 -0.13 -16.01 10.17
N GLY A 92 -1.38 -15.88 9.73
CA GLY A 92 -2.29 -14.82 10.18
C GLY A 92 -1.97 -13.42 9.61
N ALA A 93 -1.02 -13.31 8.67
CA ALA A 93 -0.81 -12.08 7.93
C ALA A 93 -2.06 -11.69 7.12
N HIS A 94 -2.22 -10.39 6.87
CA HIS A 94 -3.33 -9.85 6.09
C HIS A 94 -3.11 -10.01 4.58
N ALA A 95 -1.85 -10.01 4.14
CA ALA A 95 -1.50 -10.20 2.74
C ALA A 95 -0.12 -10.82 2.54
N ALA A 96 0.05 -11.51 1.41
CA ALA A 96 1.34 -11.85 0.84
C ALA A 96 1.72 -10.82 -0.23
N LEU A 97 2.92 -10.24 -0.14
CA LEU A 97 3.48 -9.37 -1.16
C LEU A 97 4.43 -10.16 -2.06
N LEU A 98 4.15 -10.16 -3.36
CA LEU A 98 4.98 -10.81 -4.37
C LEU A 98 5.88 -9.78 -5.05
N PRO A 99 7.20 -10.00 -5.08
CA PRO A 99 8.11 -9.17 -5.85
C PRO A 99 8.01 -9.52 -7.35
N LYS A 100 8.45 -8.58 -8.20
CA LYS A 100 8.68 -8.76 -9.64
C LYS A 100 7.51 -9.42 -10.36
N VAL A 101 6.29 -8.94 -10.09
CA VAL A 101 5.09 -9.47 -10.73
C VAL A 101 5.02 -8.94 -12.15
N GLU A 102 5.23 -9.82 -13.13
CA GLU A 102 5.24 -9.44 -14.55
C GLU A 102 4.01 -9.91 -15.31
N SER A 103 3.12 -10.72 -14.71
CA SER A 103 1.92 -11.23 -15.37
C SER A 103 0.80 -11.60 -14.39
N ALA A 104 -0.45 -11.61 -14.87
CA ALA A 104 -1.58 -12.10 -14.09
C ALA A 104 -1.46 -13.60 -13.73
N ALA A 105 -0.75 -14.38 -14.55
CA ALA A 105 -0.54 -15.81 -14.31
C ALA A 105 0.31 -16.06 -13.05
N MET A 106 1.29 -15.20 -12.76
CA MET A 106 2.08 -15.29 -11.52
C MET A 106 1.20 -15.10 -10.28
N LEU A 107 0.27 -14.14 -10.32
CA LEU A 107 -0.67 -13.90 -9.24
C LEU A 107 -1.68 -15.05 -9.09
N ALA A 108 -2.17 -15.60 -10.20
CA ALA A 108 -3.03 -16.78 -10.18
C ALA A 108 -2.33 -18.00 -9.56
N GLN A 109 -1.05 -18.21 -9.90
CA GLN A 109 -0.24 -19.28 -9.33
C GLN A 109 0.00 -19.07 -7.83
N ALA A 110 0.31 -17.84 -7.40
CA ALA A 110 0.47 -17.55 -5.99
C ALA A 110 -0.85 -17.74 -5.21
N ALA A 111 -1.98 -17.32 -5.78
CA ALA A 111 -3.30 -17.55 -5.20
C ALA A 111 -3.59 -19.06 -5.03
N GLN A 112 -3.28 -19.87 -6.04
CA GLN A 112 -3.42 -21.32 -5.97
C GLN A 112 -2.58 -21.92 -4.82
N VAL A 113 -1.32 -21.51 -4.68
CA VAL A 113 -0.45 -21.99 -3.59
C VAL A 113 -1.01 -21.61 -2.22
N LEU A 114 -1.50 -20.38 -2.08
CA LEU A 114 -2.15 -19.93 -0.85
C LEU A 114 -3.40 -20.76 -0.54
N ASP A 115 -4.26 -20.99 -1.54
CA ASP A 115 -5.50 -21.77 -1.39
C ASP A 115 -5.21 -23.22 -1.00
N GLU A 116 -4.27 -23.89 -1.68
CA GLU A 116 -3.83 -25.26 -1.40
C GLU A 116 -3.20 -25.38 -0.01
N ALA A 117 -2.48 -24.35 0.43
CA ALA A 117 -1.90 -24.26 1.76
C ALA A 117 -2.94 -23.85 2.83
N GLY A 118 -4.20 -23.59 2.48
CA GLY A 118 -5.29 -23.30 3.42
C GLY A 118 -5.37 -21.84 3.88
N ALA A 119 -4.94 -20.88 3.06
CA ALA A 119 -5.07 -19.46 3.36
C ALA A 119 -6.53 -19.01 3.51
N PRO A 120 -6.85 -18.11 4.45
CA PRO A 120 -8.17 -17.52 4.57
C PRO A 120 -8.62 -16.80 3.29
N ALA A 121 -9.94 -16.74 3.05
CA ALA A 121 -10.50 -16.07 1.87
C ALA A 121 -10.19 -14.57 1.87
N GLU A 122 -10.07 -13.97 3.04
CA GLU A 122 -9.73 -12.56 3.26
C GLU A 122 -8.25 -12.23 3.10
N MET A 123 -7.35 -13.23 3.08
CA MET A 123 -5.93 -12.98 2.85
C MET A 123 -5.72 -12.50 1.41
N ALA A 124 -5.17 -11.29 1.30
CA ALA A 124 -4.97 -10.62 0.02
C ALA A 124 -3.62 -10.95 -0.62
N LEU A 125 -3.53 -10.70 -1.92
CA LEU A 125 -2.28 -10.57 -2.63
C LEU A 125 -1.94 -9.09 -2.83
N TRP A 126 -0.67 -8.77 -2.64
CA TRP A 126 -0.08 -7.51 -3.07
C TRP A 126 0.97 -7.80 -4.14
N ALA A 127 1.11 -6.91 -5.10
CA ALA A 127 2.04 -7.08 -6.22
C ALA A 127 3.04 -5.92 -6.27
N MET A 128 4.34 -6.22 -6.22
CA MET A 128 5.35 -5.24 -6.60
C MET A 128 5.39 -5.14 -8.12
N VAL A 129 5.14 -3.93 -8.61
CA VAL A 129 5.20 -3.57 -10.02
C VAL A 129 6.49 -2.78 -10.19
N GLU A 130 7.51 -3.45 -10.70
CA GLU A 130 8.89 -2.95 -10.61
C GLU A 130 9.76 -3.28 -11.82
N THR A 131 9.18 -3.84 -12.88
CA THR A 131 9.85 -4.09 -14.15
C THR A 131 9.12 -3.37 -15.29
N PRO A 132 9.80 -3.03 -16.40
CA PRO A 132 9.13 -2.45 -17.56
C PRO A 132 8.00 -3.33 -18.11
N LEU A 133 8.18 -4.65 -18.09
CA LEU A 133 7.15 -5.60 -18.54
C LEU A 133 5.89 -5.52 -17.67
N ALA A 134 6.07 -5.42 -16.35
CA ALA A 134 4.96 -5.23 -15.42
C ALA A 134 4.16 -3.95 -15.72
N MET A 135 4.84 -2.83 -16.04
CA MET A 135 4.17 -1.57 -16.41
C MET A 135 3.33 -1.72 -17.68
N LEU A 136 3.82 -2.46 -18.68
CA LEU A 136 3.12 -2.69 -19.94
C LEU A 136 1.94 -3.65 -19.78
N GLN A 137 2.03 -4.62 -18.87
CA GLN A 137 0.99 -5.61 -18.59
C GLN A 137 0.05 -5.23 -17.45
N ILE A 138 0.16 -4.01 -16.91
CA ILE A 138 -0.47 -3.67 -15.63
C ILE A 138 -1.99 -3.80 -15.63
N GLN A 139 -2.64 -3.61 -16.78
CA GLN A 139 -4.08 -3.81 -16.90
C GLN A 139 -4.50 -5.25 -16.59
N ASP A 140 -3.74 -6.23 -17.07
CA ASP A 140 -4.05 -7.65 -16.85
C ASP A 140 -3.66 -8.07 -15.43
N ILE A 141 -2.50 -7.61 -14.95
CA ILE A 141 -2.05 -7.84 -13.57
C ILE A 141 -3.10 -7.32 -12.58
N ALA A 142 -3.63 -6.11 -12.79
CA ALA A 142 -4.59 -5.47 -11.90
C ALA A 142 -5.97 -6.18 -11.83
N ARG A 143 -6.26 -7.11 -12.75
CA ARG A 143 -7.48 -7.94 -12.74
C ARG A 143 -7.36 -9.22 -11.93
N ALA A 144 -6.16 -9.55 -11.45
CA ALA A 144 -5.92 -10.83 -10.82
C ALA A 144 -6.77 -11.02 -9.55
N PRO A 145 -7.25 -12.25 -9.28
CA PRO A 145 -8.01 -12.54 -8.08
C PRO A 145 -7.17 -12.30 -6.81
N ARG A 146 -7.84 -11.98 -5.69
CA ARG A 146 -7.23 -11.64 -4.39
C ARG A 146 -6.32 -10.40 -4.37
N LEU A 147 -5.99 -9.81 -5.52
CA LEU A 147 -5.13 -8.62 -5.57
C LEU A 147 -5.85 -7.43 -4.91
N ALA A 148 -5.19 -6.80 -3.94
CA ALA A 148 -5.73 -5.67 -3.20
C ALA A 148 -4.84 -4.43 -3.23
N CYS A 149 -3.55 -4.59 -3.58
CA CYS A 149 -2.59 -3.49 -3.57
C CYS A 149 -1.49 -3.68 -4.63
N LEU A 150 -1.17 -2.59 -5.33
CA LEU A 150 0.03 -2.45 -6.14
C LEU A 150 1.10 -1.70 -5.34
N VAL A 151 2.35 -2.11 -5.46
CA VAL A 151 3.50 -1.50 -4.80
C VAL A 151 4.52 -1.13 -5.86
N MET A 152 4.87 0.15 -5.98
CA MET A 152 5.85 0.56 -6.99
C MET A 152 7.28 0.25 -6.50
N GLY A 153 8.02 -0.60 -7.22
CA GLY A 153 9.44 -0.83 -6.98
C GLY A 153 10.30 0.07 -7.87
N THR A 154 10.51 1.32 -7.45
CA THR A 154 11.20 2.33 -8.28
C THR A 154 12.69 2.05 -8.46
N SER A 155 13.34 1.36 -7.52
CA SER A 155 14.77 1.05 -7.61
C SER A 155 15.07 -0.03 -8.66
N ASP A 156 14.31 -1.12 -8.67
CA ASP A 156 14.43 -2.16 -9.70
C ASP A 156 13.96 -1.62 -11.07
N LEU A 157 12.93 -0.79 -11.10
CA LEU A 157 12.51 -0.14 -12.34
C LEU A 157 13.59 0.77 -12.91
N ALA A 158 14.29 1.56 -12.07
CA ALA A 158 15.39 2.41 -12.51
C ALA A 158 16.52 1.58 -13.13
N LYS A 159 16.91 0.49 -12.46
CA LYS A 159 17.92 -0.45 -12.95
C LYS A 159 17.51 -1.01 -14.33
N ASP A 160 16.30 -1.54 -14.47
CA ASP A 160 15.89 -2.23 -15.69
C ASP A 160 15.60 -1.26 -16.86
N LEU A 161 15.27 0.00 -16.56
CA LEU A 161 15.19 1.07 -17.57
C LEU A 161 16.57 1.63 -17.95
N ASN A 162 17.64 1.27 -17.25
CA ASN A 162 18.94 1.96 -17.29
C ASN A 162 18.81 3.48 -17.03
N ALA A 163 17.94 3.84 -16.10
CA ALA A 163 17.63 5.21 -15.72
C ALA A 163 18.29 5.58 -14.38
N VAL A 164 18.31 6.88 -14.08
CA VAL A 164 18.76 7.41 -12.79
C VAL A 164 17.57 7.91 -11.98
N HIS A 165 17.69 7.87 -10.66
CA HIS A 165 16.77 8.61 -9.80
C HIS A 165 17.06 10.11 -9.96
N THR A 166 16.03 10.86 -10.30
CA THR A 166 16.07 12.33 -10.38
C THR A 166 15.10 12.91 -9.35
N PRO A 167 15.33 14.13 -8.83
CA PRO A 167 14.44 14.77 -7.86
C PRO A 167 12.99 14.94 -8.37
N ASP A 168 12.81 15.10 -9.69
CA ASP A 168 11.50 15.23 -10.34
C ASP A 168 10.89 13.89 -10.79
N ARG A 169 11.66 12.80 -10.68
CA ARG A 169 11.25 11.42 -11.00
C ARG A 169 10.77 11.22 -12.44
N LEU A 170 11.17 12.09 -13.37
CA LEU A 170 10.74 12.05 -14.78
C LEU A 170 10.84 10.66 -15.44
N PRO A 171 11.91 9.86 -15.25
CA PRO A 171 12.00 8.54 -15.87
C PRO A 171 10.88 7.57 -15.46
N PHE A 172 10.23 7.80 -14.33
CA PHE A 172 9.22 6.89 -13.77
C PHE A 172 7.78 7.37 -14.03
N VAL A 173 7.57 8.62 -14.44
CA VAL A 173 6.23 9.24 -14.52
C VAL A 173 5.26 8.41 -15.37
N THR A 174 5.70 7.89 -16.52
CA THR A 174 4.86 7.03 -17.37
C THR A 174 4.45 5.74 -16.66
N GLY A 175 5.40 5.03 -16.04
CA GLY A 175 5.11 3.79 -15.32
C GLY A 175 4.20 4.01 -14.12
N LEU A 176 4.46 5.05 -13.32
CA LEU A 176 3.62 5.46 -12.19
C LEU A 176 2.19 5.79 -12.65
N GLY A 177 2.05 6.54 -13.75
CA GLY A 177 0.75 6.91 -14.32
C GLY A 177 -0.06 5.70 -14.81
N LEU A 178 0.56 4.77 -15.53
CA LEU A 178 -0.10 3.54 -16.00
C LEU A 178 -0.60 2.69 -14.83
N CYS A 179 0.23 2.51 -13.80
CA CYS A 179 -0.13 1.72 -12.64
C CYS A 179 -1.24 2.37 -11.80
N LEU A 180 -1.19 3.69 -11.66
CA LEU A 180 -2.24 4.44 -10.97
C LEU A 180 -3.59 4.29 -11.70
N LEU A 181 -3.62 4.44 -13.02
CA LEU A 181 -4.84 4.26 -13.80
C LEU A 181 -5.42 2.85 -13.62
N ALA A 182 -4.57 1.82 -13.70
CA ALA A 182 -4.99 0.44 -13.46
C ALA A 182 -5.53 0.25 -12.03
N ALA A 183 -4.82 0.76 -11.01
CA ALA A 183 -5.28 0.66 -9.62
C ALA A 183 -6.67 1.27 -9.44
N ARG A 184 -6.91 2.46 -9.97
CA ARG A 184 -8.21 3.14 -9.87
C ARG A 184 -9.30 2.44 -10.68
N ALA A 185 -8.98 1.90 -11.85
CA ALA A 185 -9.93 1.17 -12.69
C ALA A 185 -10.44 -0.12 -12.04
N TYR A 186 -9.63 -0.78 -11.21
CA TYR A 186 -9.98 -2.04 -10.54
C TYR A 186 -10.17 -1.90 -9.02
N GLY A 187 -10.24 -0.67 -8.50
CA GLY A 187 -10.50 -0.43 -7.08
C GLY A 187 -9.39 -0.91 -6.14
N LEU A 188 -8.15 -0.98 -6.62
CA LEU A 188 -6.97 -1.37 -5.86
C LEU A 188 -6.35 -0.18 -5.12
N ALA A 189 -5.73 -0.46 -3.99
CA ALA A 189 -4.77 0.48 -3.42
C ALA A 189 -3.49 0.51 -4.25
N ILE A 190 -2.78 1.62 -4.19
CA ILE A 190 -1.45 1.74 -4.81
C ILE A 190 -0.52 2.55 -3.93
N LEU A 191 0.67 1.99 -3.70
CA LEU A 191 1.71 2.58 -2.86
C LEU A 191 2.88 3.04 -3.71
N ASP A 192 3.33 4.26 -3.45
CA ASP A 192 4.54 4.80 -4.04
C ASP A 192 5.78 4.06 -3.53
N GLY A 193 6.85 4.10 -4.31
CA GLY A 193 8.09 3.37 -4.05
C GLY A 193 8.94 4.00 -2.96
N VAL A 194 10.01 3.30 -2.59
CA VAL A 194 10.92 3.75 -1.54
C VAL A 194 11.70 5.01 -1.93
N HIS A 195 12.22 5.70 -0.92
CA HIS A 195 13.22 6.74 -1.09
C HIS A 195 14.49 6.32 -0.35
N LEU A 196 15.59 6.22 -1.11
CA LEU A 196 16.84 5.61 -0.66
C LEU A 196 17.72 6.58 0.13
N ASN A 197 17.66 7.88 -0.19
CA ASN A 197 18.56 8.87 0.40
C ASN A 197 18.06 9.32 1.78
N LEU A 198 18.41 8.58 2.81
CA LEU A 198 18.08 8.92 4.19
C LEU A 198 18.76 10.22 4.68
N GLY A 199 19.61 10.90 3.91
CA GLY A 199 20.18 12.19 4.28
C GLY A 199 19.37 13.41 3.82
N ASP A 200 18.37 13.21 2.94
CA ASP A 200 17.67 14.31 2.26
C ASP A 200 16.17 14.27 2.54
N ASP A 201 15.78 14.93 3.64
CA ASP A 201 14.38 15.02 4.06
C ASP A 201 13.55 15.88 3.10
N ALA A 202 14.16 16.89 2.45
CA ALA A 202 13.45 17.76 1.51
C ALA A 202 13.07 17.03 0.22
N GLU A 203 13.96 16.17 -0.29
CA GLU A 203 13.65 15.28 -1.41
C GLU A 203 12.58 14.24 -1.03
N PHE A 204 12.65 13.69 0.18
CA PHE A 204 11.62 12.78 0.69
C PHE A 204 10.23 13.44 0.71
N ASP A 205 10.13 14.64 1.29
CA ASP A 205 8.88 15.41 1.34
C ASP A 205 8.36 15.76 -0.05
N ALA A 206 9.26 16.08 -0.98
CA ALA A 206 8.90 16.32 -2.37
C ALA A 206 8.32 15.08 -3.06
N HIS A 207 8.92 13.91 -2.85
CA HIS A 207 8.40 12.64 -3.38
C HIS A 207 7.06 12.26 -2.77
N CYS A 208 6.87 12.45 -1.45
CA CYS A 208 5.60 12.21 -0.78
C CYS A 208 4.48 13.12 -1.32
N ARG A 209 4.76 14.42 -1.49
CA ARG A 209 3.82 15.36 -2.10
C ARG A 209 3.48 14.98 -3.53
N GLN A 210 4.48 14.68 -4.37
CA GLN A 210 4.22 14.24 -5.75
C GLN A 210 3.37 12.97 -5.78
N GLY A 211 3.66 11.99 -4.92
CA GLY A 211 2.85 10.77 -4.80
C GLY A 211 1.39 11.10 -4.42
N ARG A 212 1.18 11.99 -3.46
CA ARG A 212 -0.15 12.44 -3.04
C ARG A 212 -0.91 13.17 -4.15
N GLU A 213 -0.22 14.04 -4.90
CA GLU A 213 -0.75 14.82 -6.03
C GLU A 213 -1.13 13.93 -7.21
N MET A 214 -0.31 12.92 -7.53
CA MET A 214 -0.66 11.89 -8.51
C MET A 214 -1.87 11.08 -8.04
N GLY A 215 -2.00 10.88 -6.73
CA GLY A 215 -3.13 10.22 -6.11
C GLY A 215 -2.82 8.83 -5.57
N PHE A 216 -1.56 8.52 -5.23
CA PHE A 216 -1.21 7.30 -4.48
C PHE A 216 -1.86 7.29 -3.09
N ASP A 217 -2.14 6.09 -2.57
CA ASP A 217 -2.76 5.89 -1.25
C ASP A 217 -1.73 6.00 -0.10
N GLY A 218 -0.45 5.95 -0.42
CA GLY A 218 0.65 6.02 0.53
C GLY A 218 2.00 5.72 -0.10
N LYS A 219 2.99 5.44 0.74
CA LYS A 219 4.36 5.16 0.32
C LYS A 219 4.98 4.02 1.11
N THR A 220 5.75 3.19 0.41
CA THR A 220 6.62 2.20 1.05
C THR A 220 7.89 2.85 1.60
N LEU A 221 8.27 2.46 2.81
CA LEU A 221 9.32 3.11 3.61
C LEU A 221 10.37 2.09 4.01
N ILE A 222 11.60 2.55 4.20
CA ILE A 222 12.75 1.71 4.58
C ILE A 222 13.38 2.12 5.91
N HIS A 223 12.92 3.24 6.50
CA HIS A 223 13.46 3.74 7.77
C HIS A 223 12.36 4.34 8.65
N PRO A 224 12.37 4.12 9.98
CA PRO A 224 11.36 4.66 10.90
C PRO A 224 11.19 6.18 10.84
N LYS A 225 12.26 6.93 10.53
CA LYS A 225 12.20 8.40 10.39
C LYS A 225 11.27 8.88 9.28
N GLN A 226 10.99 8.04 8.29
CA GLN A 226 10.13 8.37 7.15
C GLN A 226 8.63 8.21 7.48
N VAL A 227 8.29 7.59 8.60
CA VAL A 227 6.89 7.25 8.95
C VAL A 227 6.06 8.50 9.19
N GLU A 228 6.56 9.44 9.99
CA GLU A 228 5.80 10.64 10.36
C GLU A 228 5.56 11.56 9.15
N PRO A 229 6.58 11.90 8.32
CA PRO A 229 6.32 12.76 7.16
C PRO A 229 5.44 12.07 6.09
N ALA A 230 5.54 10.74 5.93
CA ALA A 230 4.62 10.00 5.06
C ALA A 230 3.17 10.02 5.60
N ASN A 231 2.97 9.82 6.90
CA ASN A 231 1.66 9.93 7.52
C ASN A 231 1.03 11.32 7.34
N ALA A 232 1.85 12.38 7.45
CA ALA A 232 1.41 13.74 7.24
C ALA A 232 1.04 14.01 5.77
N ALA A 233 1.85 13.55 4.82
CA ALA A 233 1.63 13.81 3.40
C ALA A 233 0.42 13.06 2.81
N PHE A 234 0.19 11.82 3.24
CA PHE A 234 -0.88 10.95 2.71
C PHE A 234 -2.15 10.93 3.58
N GLY A 235 -2.10 11.49 4.79
CA GLY A 235 -3.27 11.68 5.64
C GLY A 235 -4.06 12.95 5.29
N PRO A 236 -5.38 12.99 5.55
CA PRO A 236 -6.13 14.23 5.48
C PRO A 236 -5.76 15.12 6.67
N SER A 237 -5.63 16.43 6.43
CA SER A 237 -5.50 17.40 7.52
C SER A 237 -6.83 17.64 8.23
N ASP A 238 -6.80 18.14 9.46
CA ASP A 238 -8.02 18.48 10.21
C ASP A 238 -8.92 19.45 9.43
N ALA A 239 -8.32 20.43 8.75
CA ALA A 239 -9.05 21.36 7.89
C ALA A 239 -9.75 20.67 6.70
N GLN A 240 -9.12 19.66 6.10
CA GLN A 240 -9.73 18.86 5.03
C GLN A 240 -10.87 17.98 5.55
N VAL A 241 -10.74 17.43 6.75
CA VAL A 241 -11.81 16.65 7.40
C VAL A 241 -13.01 17.56 7.73
N ASP A 242 -12.76 18.75 8.25
CA ASP A 242 -13.81 19.72 8.55
C ASP A 242 -14.50 20.25 7.29
N GLU A 243 -13.75 20.56 6.22
CA GLU A 243 -14.33 20.89 4.91
C GLU A 243 -15.19 19.73 4.38
N ALA A 244 -14.70 18.48 4.46
CA ALA A 244 -15.46 17.30 4.05
C ALA A 244 -16.78 17.15 4.83
N ARG A 245 -16.77 17.34 6.16
CA ARG A 245 -18.00 17.31 6.97
C ARG A 245 -19.00 18.39 6.57
N ARG A 246 -18.53 19.60 6.27
CA ARG A 246 -19.38 20.71 5.79
C ARG A 246 -19.97 20.42 4.42
N ILE A 247 -19.20 19.83 3.50
CA ILE A 247 -19.68 19.38 2.18
C ILE A 247 -20.82 18.37 2.32
N ILE A 248 -20.64 17.36 3.17
CA ILE A 248 -21.66 16.32 3.42
C ILE A 248 -22.95 16.95 3.96
N ALA A 249 -22.83 17.82 4.98
CA ALA A 249 -23.98 18.47 5.59
C ALA A 249 -24.73 19.39 4.60
N ALA A 250 -24.00 20.24 3.87
CA ALA A 250 -24.59 21.18 2.91
C ALA A 250 -25.34 20.45 1.78
N HIS A 251 -24.78 19.35 1.26
CA HIS A 251 -25.45 18.56 0.23
C HIS A 251 -26.70 17.85 0.75
N ALA A 252 -26.65 17.27 1.95
CA ALA A 252 -27.81 16.62 2.55
C ALA A 252 -28.99 17.60 2.76
N GLU A 253 -28.70 18.85 3.15
CA GLU A 253 -29.72 19.90 3.25
C GLU A 253 -30.32 20.30 1.89
N ALA A 254 -29.49 20.31 0.84
CA ALA A 254 -29.93 20.61 -0.53
C ALA A 254 -30.79 19.48 -1.11
N GLU A 255 -30.39 18.23 -0.91
CA GLU A 255 -31.17 17.05 -1.32
C GLU A 255 -32.53 17.01 -0.63
N ALA A 256 -32.60 17.34 0.67
CA ALA A 256 -33.86 17.43 1.41
C ALA A 256 -34.82 18.49 0.83
N LYS A 257 -34.29 19.48 0.10
CA LYS A 257 -35.05 20.52 -0.62
C LYS A 257 -35.29 20.17 -2.09
N GLY A 258 -34.91 18.97 -2.53
CA GLY A 258 -35.03 18.51 -3.92
C GLY A 258 -34.00 19.14 -4.87
N GLN A 259 -32.87 19.64 -4.35
CA GLN A 259 -31.79 20.23 -5.14
C GLN A 259 -30.62 19.25 -5.26
N GLY A 260 -30.08 19.07 -6.47
CA GLY A 260 -28.91 18.20 -6.71
C GLY A 260 -27.55 18.90 -6.63
N VAL A 261 -27.55 20.21 -6.35
CA VAL A 261 -26.36 21.08 -6.30
C VAL A 261 -26.53 22.13 -5.22
N VAL A 262 -25.43 22.48 -4.56
CA VAL A 262 -25.40 23.55 -3.54
C VAL A 262 -24.13 24.38 -3.66
N LEU A 263 -24.19 25.66 -3.31
CA LEU A 263 -23.00 26.51 -3.18
C LEU A 263 -22.51 26.48 -1.73
N LEU A 264 -21.24 26.12 -1.54
CA LEU A 264 -20.55 26.19 -0.24
C LEU A 264 -19.24 26.96 -0.44
N ASP A 265 -19.04 28.03 0.33
CA ASP A 265 -17.87 28.92 0.23
C ASP A 265 -17.57 29.41 -1.21
N GLY A 266 -18.63 29.65 -2.01
CA GLY A 266 -18.51 30.07 -3.40
C GLY A 266 -18.14 28.96 -4.40
N LYS A 267 -18.03 27.71 -3.95
CA LYS A 267 -17.80 26.53 -4.80
C LYS A 267 -19.10 25.76 -5.02
N LEU A 268 -19.28 25.24 -6.23
CA LEU A 268 -20.37 24.32 -6.55
C LEU A 268 -20.07 22.94 -5.95
N ILE A 269 -21.01 22.41 -5.19
CA ILE A 269 -20.96 21.08 -4.60
C ILE A 269 -21.99 20.20 -5.31
N GLU A 270 -21.54 19.02 -5.70
CA GLU A 270 -22.28 17.98 -6.44
C GLU A 270 -22.03 16.63 -5.76
N ASN A 271 -22.78 15.60 -6.13
CA ASN A 271 -22.63 14.26 -5.56
C ASN A 271 -21.17 13.72 -5.61
N LEU A 272 -20.40 14.04 -6.67
CA LEU A 272 -18.99 13.61 -6.76
C LEU A 272 -18.14 14.17 -5.61
N HIS A 273 -18.42 15.39 -5.17
CA HIS A 273 -17.71 16.04 -4.07
C HIS A 273 -18.07 15.40 -2.73
N VAL A 274 -19.33 14.98 -2.57
CA VAL A 274 -19.83 14.27 -1.39
C VAL A 274 -19.21 12.88 -1.26
N VAL A 275 -19.09 12.14 -2.36
CA VAL A 275 -18.41 10.84 -2.38
C VAL A 275 -16.95 11.01 -1.92
N GLY A 276 -16.25 12.01 -2.43
CA GLY A 276 -14.89 12.35 -1.99
C GLY A 276 -14.83 12.72 -0.50
N ALA A 277 -15.76 13.56 -0.04
CA ALA A 277 -15.85 13.99 1.35
C ALA A 277 -16.09 12.82 2.32
N HIS A 278 -17.00 11.89 1.99
CA HIS A 278 -17.21 10.68 2.78
C HIS A 278 -15.95 9.83 2.87
N ARG A 279 -15.21 9.67 1.77
CA ARG A 279 -13.93 8.95 1.78
C ARG A 279 -12.91 9.63 2.70
N THR A 280 -12.81 10.96 2.68
CA THR A 280 -11.91 11.73 3.55
C THR A 280 -12.23 11.51 5.04
N VAL A 281 -13.51 11.62 5.42
CA VAL A 281 -13.96 11.41 6.80
C VAL A 281 -13.71 9.96 7.23
N ALA A 282 -14.10 8.98 6.41
CA ALA A 282 -13.90 7.57 6.70
C ALA A 282 -12.41 7.20 6.86
N LEU A 283 -11.53 7.81 6.06
CA LEU A 283 -10.08 7.63 6.21
C LEU A 283 -9.57 8.22 7.53
N ALA A 284 -10.02 9.42 7.91
CA ALA A 284 -9.65 10.04 9.19
C ALA A 284 -10.10 9.21 10.40
N GLU A 285 -11.32 8.67 10.37
CA GLU A 285 -11.83 7.77 11.41
C GLU A 285 -11.02 6.48 11.50
N ALA A 286 -10.67 5.88 10.36
CA ALA A 286 -9.85 4.68 10.33
C ALA A 286 -8.41 4.93 10.85
N ILE A 287 -7.84 6.10 10.56
CA ILE A 287 -6.54 6.54 11.09
C ILE A 287 -6.61 6.70 12.61
N ALA A 288 -7.65 7.35 13.14
CA ALA A 288 -7.84 7.51 14.57
C ALA A 288 -7.98 6.15 15.28
N ALA A 289 -8.68 5.20 14.65
CA ALA A 289 -8.81 3.84 15.17
C ALA A 289 -7.49 3.06 15.22
N LEU A 290 -6.52 3.33 14.32
CA LEU A 290 -5.20 2.69 14.37
C LEU A 290 -4.36 3.15 15.58
N ALA A 291 -4.59 4.37 16.06
CA ALA A 291 -3.88 4.95 17.19
C ALA A 291 -4.46 4.56 18.56
N ALA A 292 -5.65 3.95 18.58
CA ALA A 292 -6.39 3.53 19.76
C ALA A 292 -6.12 2.07 20.15
#